data_AF-A0A9D4TC07-F1
#
_entry.id   AF-A0A9D4TC07-F1
#
_cell.length_a   1.000
_cell.length_b   1.000
_cell.length_c   1.000
_cell.angle_alpha   90.00
_cell.angle_beta   90.00
_cell.angle_gamma   90.00
#
_symmetry.space_group_name_H-M   'P 1'
#
loop_
_entity.id
_entity.type
_entity.pdbx_description
1 polymer ?
#
loop_
_entity_poly.entity_id
_entity_poly.type
_entity_poly.pdbx_seq_one_letter_code
_entity_poly.pdbx_strand_id
1 'polypeptide(L)'
;MVSAALADDEVMLVIKPGEHGSTYGGNPLGARVAVAALEVLEEERLAENAQKLGEILRAELGRLPKDLVTQVRGKGLLNAIIVAPGLIELLSWSNL
;
A
#
# COMPACT_ATOMS: atom_id res chain seq x y z
N MET A 1 -3.75 -6.59 -16.90
CA MET A 1 -2.76 -6.11 -15.91
C MET A 1 -2.25 -4.75 -16.38
N VAL A 2 -2.10 -3.80 -15.47
CA VAL A 2 -1.51 -2.48 -15.74
C VAL A 2 -0.39 -2.26 -14.75
N SER A 3 0.78 -1.90 -15.27
CA SER A 3 1.95 -1.48 -14.50
C SER A 3 2.64 -0.39 -15.30
N ALA A 4 3.31 0.53 -14.62
CA ALA A 4 4.06 1.60 -15.25
C ALA A 4 5.45 1.70 -14.60
N ALA A 5 6.47 1.96 -15.42
CA ALA A 5 7.78 2.42 -14.98
C ALA A 5 7.93 3.87 -15.48
N LEU A 6 8.31 4.80 -14.59
CA LEU A 6 8.50 6.21 -14.91
C LEU A 6 9.93 6.59 -14.57
N ALA A 7 10.60 7.30 -15.46
CA ALA A 7 11.96 7.80 -15.31
C ALA A 7 12.16 9.01 -16.25
N ASP A 8 13.18 9.82 -15.98
CA ASP A 8 13.58 10.93 -16.84
C ASP A 8 14.11 10.43 -18.20
N ASP A 9 14.10 11.30 -19.21
CA ASP A 9 14.46 10.95 -20.59
C ASP A 9 15.85 10.31 -20.72
N GLU A 10 16.83 10.81 -19.97
CA GLU A 10 18.20 10.28 -19.99
C GLU A 10 18.28 8.80 -19.58
N VAL A 11 17.33 8.35 -18.74
CA VAL A 11 17.19 6.96 -18.31
C VAL A 11 16.23 6.20 -19.22
N MET A 12 15.08 6.78 -19.57
CA MET A 12 14.03 6.06 -20.30
C MET A 12 14.41 5.81 -21.78
N LEU A 13 15.07 6.76 -22.44
CA LEU A 13 15.37 6.70 -23.88
C LEU A 13 16.53 5.77 -24.24
N VAL A 14 17.17 5.15 -23.24
CA VAL A 14 18.17 4.08 -23.48
C VAL A 14 17.51 2.79 -23.97
N ILE A 15 16.24 2.54 -23.60
CA ILE A 15 15.46 1.37 -24.03
C ILE A 15 15.07 1.53 -25.49
N LYS A 16 15.38 0.52 -26.32
CA LYS A 16 15.11 0.49 -27.75
C LYS A 16 13.97 -0.47 -28.11
N PRO A 17 13.37 -0.32 -29.32
CA PRO A 17 12.33 -1.23 -29.78
C PRO A 17 12.76 -2.71 -29.71
N GLY A 18 11.97 -3.53 -29.00
CA GLY A 18 12.22 -4.97 -28.84
C GLY A 18 12.92 -5.37 -27.53
N GLU A 19 13.46 -4.44 -26.76
CA GLU A 19 14.23 -4.75 -25.54
C GLU A 19 13.36 -4.94 -24.29
N HIS A 20 12.19 -4.31 -24.25
CA HIS A 20 11.29 -4.37 -23.10
C HIS A 20 9.84 -4.41 -23.58
N GLY A 21 9.15 -5.53 -23.36
CA GLY A 21 7.79 -5.72 -23.81
C GLY A 21 7.14 -6.96 -23.22
N SER A 22 5.81 -6.95 -23.22
CA SER A 22 4.97 -8.08 -22.82
C SER A 22 3.73 -8.08 -23.72
N THR A 23 3.21 -9.25 -24.06
CA THR A 23 2.05 -9.40 -24.96
C THR A 23 0.83 -8.59 -24.52
N TYR A 24 0.62 -8.43 -23.21
CA TYR A 24 -0.53 -7.72 -22.64
C TYR A 24 -0.18 -6.40 -21.95
N GLY A 25 1.09 -5.99 -21.98
CA GLY A 25 1.54 -4.73 -21.41
C GLY A 25 0.93 -3.54 -22.15
N GLY A 26 0.45 -2.54 -21.41
CA GLY A 26 -0.08 -1.29 -22.02
C GLY A 26 -1.34 -1.48 -22.88
N ASN A 27 -2.10 -2.56 -22.69
CA ASN A 27 -3.32 -2.79 -23.49
C ASN A 27 -4.37 -1.67 -23.29
N PRO A 28 -5.18 -1.34 -24.32
CA PRO A 28 -6.08 -0.18 -24.29
C PRO A 28 -7.14 -0.23 -23.18
N LEU A 29 -7.69 -1.42 -22.89
CA LEU A 29 -8.68 -1.58 -21.83
C LEU A 29 -8.08 -1.27 -20.46
N GLY A 30 -6.91 -1.85 -20.17
CA GLY A 30 -6.18 -1.60 -18.93
C GLY A 30 -5.84 -0.11 -18.77
N ALA A 31 -5.37 0.54 -19.83
CA ALA A 31 -5.06 1.97 -19.80
C ALA A 31 -6.29 2.82 -19.43
N ARG A 32 -7.45 2.57 -20.02
CA ARG A 32 -8.69 3.32 -19.69
C ARG A 32 -9.17 3.07 -18.27
N VAL A 33 -9.06 1.84 -17.78
CA VAL A 33 -9.38 1.51 -16.38
C VAL A 33 -8.43 2.22 -15.41
N ALA A 34 -7.14 2.29 -15.74
CA ALA A 34 -6.15 2.96 -14.89
C ALA A 34 -6.41 4.47 -14.80
N VAL A 35 -6.76 5.13 -15.90
CA VAL A 35 -7.14 6.55 -15.89
C VAL A 35 -8.36 6.78 -15.00
N ALA A 36 -9.43 6.00 -15.20
CA ALA A 36 -10.64 6.13 -14.37
C ALA A 36 -10.37 5.91 -12.87
N ALA A 37 -9.49 4.96 -12.53
CA ALA A 37 -9.09 4.73 -11.14
C ALA A 37 -8.30 5.92 -10.54
N LEU A 38 -7.44 6.57 -11.34
CA LEU A 38 -6.70 7.77 -10.92
C LEU A 38 -7.64 8.98 -10.75
N GLU A 39 -8.61 9.15 -11.64
CA GLU A 39 -9.63 10.20 -11.52
C GLU A 39 -10.40 10.08 -10.20
N VAL A 40 -10.85 8.87 -9.84
CA VAL A 40 -11.52 8.63 -8.55
C VAL A 40 -10.60 8.95 -7.35
N LEU A 41 -9.32 8.56 -7.43
CA LEU A 41 -8.35 8.85 -6.36
C LEU A 41 -8.21 10.36 -6.10
N GLU A 42 -8.22 11.18 -7.15
CA GLU A 42 -8.15 12.63 -7.07
C GLU A 42 -9.49 13.27 -6.65
N GLU A 43 -10.58 12.94 -7.34
CA GLU A 43 -11.92 13.53 -7.11
C GLU A 43 -12.44 13.29 -5.69
N GLU A 44 -12.24 12.07 -5.18
CA GLU A 44 -12.65 11.70 -3.82
C GLU A 44 -11.60 12.03 -2.75
N ARG A 45 -10.46 12.63 -3.14
CA ARG A 45 -9.39 13.07 -2.24
C ARG A 45 -8.90 11.95 -1.32
N LEU A 46 -8.69 10.77 -1.91
CA LEU A 46 -8.42 9.54 -1.16
C LEU A 46 -7.07 9.56 -0.45
N ALA A 47 -6.08 10.32 -0.96
CA ALA A 47 -4.79 10.49 -0.30
C ALA A 47 -4.92 11.23 1.04
N GLU A 48 -5.65 12.34 1.08
CA GLU A 48 -5.89 13.09 2.32
C GLU A 48 -6.77 12.32 3.28
N ASN A 49 -7.79 11.61 2.77
CA ASN A 49 -8.61 10.74 3.59
C ASN A 49 -7.77 9.62 4.22
N ALA A 50 -6.86 8.99 3.45
CA ALA A 50 -5.97 7.97 3.95
C ALA A 50 -5.01 8.51 5.03
N GLN A 51 -4.55 9.76 4.91
CA GLN A 51 -3.77 10.42 5.95
C GLN A 51 -4.59 10.59 7.24
N LYS A 52 -5.78 11.20 7.14
CA LYS A 52 -6.68 11.46 8.27
C LYS A 52 -7.07 10.17 8.99
N LEU A 53 -7.57 9.18 8.26
CA LEU A 53 -8.00 7.90 8.84
C LEU A 53 -6.81 7.09 9.37
N GLY A 54 -5.65 7.20 8.74
CA GLY A 54 -4.41 6.59 9.22
C GLY A 54 -3.98 7.12 10.59
N GLU A 55 -4.08 8.42 10.82
CA GLU A 55 -3.81 9.03 12.14
C GLU A 55 -4.77 8.55 13.21
N ILE A 56 -6.08 8.53 12.90
CA ILE A 56 -7.11 8.01 13.80
C ILE A 56 -6.82 6.54 14.14
N LEU A 57 -6.60 5.70 13.14
CA LEU A 57 -6.34 4.27 13.31
C LEU A 57 -5.11 4.04 14.22
N ARG A 58 -4.00 4.74 13.96
CA ARG A 58 -2.79 4.59 14.78
C ARG A 58 -2.97 5.13 16.20
N ALA A 59 -3.74 6.20 16.39
CA ALA A 59 -4.05 6.73 17.72
C ALA A 59 -4.88 5.73 18.54
N GLU A 60 -5.90 5.12 17.92
CA GLU A 60 -6.75 4.12 18.58
C GLU A 60 -5.99 2.82 18.87
N LEU A 61 -5.22 2.31 17.91
CA LEU A 61 -4.35 1.15 18.14
C LEU A 61 -3.29 1.42 19.22
N GLY A 62 -2.83 2.68 19.33
CA GLY A 62 -1.87 3.10 20.34
C GLY A 62 -2.38 3.05 21.78
N ARG A 63 -3.71 2.96 21.96
CA ARG A 63 -4.36 2.79 23.27
C ARG A 63 -4.38 1.34 23.75
N LEU A 64 -4.05 0.38 22.87
CA LEU A 64 -3.98 -1.01 23.27
C LEU A 64 -2.89 -1.23 24.33
N PRO A 65 -3.07 -2.21 25.24
CA PRO A 65 -2.11 -2.51 26.28
C PRO A 65 -0.71 -2.79 25.72
N LYS A 66 0.34 -2.27 26.37
CA LYS A 66 1.73 -2.37 25.86
C LYS A 66 2.33 -3.77 25.97
N ASP A 67 1.80 -4.57 26.87
CA ASP A 67 2.03 -6.01 27.01
C ASP A 67 1.40 -6.83 25.88
N LEU A 68 0.49 -6.23 25.09
CA LEU A 68 -0.08 -6.83 23.88
C LEU A 68 0.56 -6.23 22.62
N VAL A 69 0.58 -4.90 22.52
CA VAL A 69 1.08 -4.12 21.37
C VAL A 69 2.24 -3.24 21.82
N THR A 70 3.45 -3.66 21.47
CA THR A 70 4.68 -2.96 21.86
C THR A 70 4.91 -1.71 21.03
N GLN A 71 4.48 -1.70 19.76
CA GLN A 71 4.65 -0.56 18.86
C GLN A 71 3.53 -0.48 17.83
N VAL A 72 3.15 0.74 17.47
CA VAL A 72 2.27 1.05 16.33
C VAL A 72 3.05 1.95 15.37
N ARG A 73 3.10 1.60 14.09
CA ARG A 73 3.79 2.39 13.05
C ARG A 73 3.07 2.33 11.71
N GLY A 74 3.31 3.32 10.85
CA GLY A 74 2.70 3.37 9.52
C GLY A 74 2.70 4.75 8.90
N LYS A 75 2.21 4.86 7.67
CA LYS A 75 2.01 6.11 6.94
C LYS A 75 0.73 6.00 6.11
N GLY A 76 -0.12 7.02 6.15
CA GLY A 76 -1.48 6.92 5.60
C GLY A 76 -2.20 5.68 6.16
N LEU A 77 -2.84 4.91 5.29
CA LEU A 77 -3.52 3.66 5.65
C LEU A 77 -2.65 2.40 5.64
N LEU A 78 -1.36 2.49 5.28
CA LEU A 78 -0.42 1.39 5.46
C LEU A 78 0.10 1.38 6.90
N ASN A 79 -0.49 0.55 7.75
CA ASN A 79 -0.22 0.50 9.19
C ASN A 79 0.15 -0.90 9.66
N ALA A 80 0.94 -0.96 10.73
CA ALA A 80 1.39 -2.18 11.35
C ALA A 80 1.45 -2.03 12.87
N ILE A 81 1.20 -3.13 13.57
CA ILE A 81 1.45 -3.28 15.00
C ILE A 81 2.56 -4.30 15.22
N ILE A 82 3.37 -4.08 16.24
CA ILE A 82 4.29 -5.09 16.77
C ILE A 82 3.61 -5.69 18.00
N VAL A 83 3.41 -7.00 17.97
CA VAL A 83 2.82 -7.76 19.08
C VAL A 83 3.90 -8.24 20.04
N ALA A 84 3.56 -8.34 21.32
CA ALA A 84 4.48 -8.85 22.32
C ALA A 84 4.85 -10.33 22.05
N PRO A 85 6.11 -10.73 22.30
CA PRO A 85 6.59 -12.08 21.97
C PRO A 85 5.74 -13.22 22.57
N GLY A 86 5.29 -13.08 23.82
CA GLY A 86 4.52 -14.12 24.52
C GLY A 86 3.05 -14.23 24.10
N LEU A 87 2.53 -13.28 23.32
CA LEU A 87 1.14 -13.31 22.86
C LEU A 87 0.89 -14.45 21.87
N ILE A 88 1.85 -14.69 20.96
CA ILE A 88 1.72 -15.72 19.93
C ILE A 88 1.73 -17.12 20.58
N GLU A 89 2.57 -17.32 21.61
CA GLU A 89 2.54 -18.54 22.41
C GLU A 89 1.18 -18.70 23.10
N LEU A 90 0.71 -17.71 23.88
CA LEU A 90 -0.60 -17.76 24.55
C LEU A 90 -1.76 -18.10 23.60
N LEU A 91 -1.81 -17.49 22.40
CA LEU A 91 -2.83 -17.76 21.39
C LEU A 91 -2.73 -19.16 20.77
N SER A 92 -1.51 -19.72 20.68
CA SER A 92 -1.29 -21.08 20.19
C SER A 92 -1.71 -22.15 21.19
N TRP A 93 -1.59 -21.88 22.49
CA TRP A 93 -2.02 -22.79 23.57
C TRP A 93 -3.51 -22.70 23.90
N SER A 94 -4.19 -21.60 23.56
CA SER A 94 -5.65 -21.45 23.76
C SER A 94 -6.52 -22.13 22.69
N ASN A 95 -5.92 -22.64 21.62
CA ASN A 95 -6.60 -23.33 20.51
C ASN A 95 -6.34 -24.86 20.49
N LEU A 96 -5.81 -25.41 21.60
CA LEU A 96 -5.69 -26.84 21.93
C LEU A 96 -6.42 -27.10 23.25
#